data_AF-A0A5P9HKA0-F1
#
_entry.id   AF-A0A5P9HKA0-F1
#
_cell.length_a   1.000
_cell.length_b   1.000
_cell.length_c   1.000
_cell.angle_alpha   90.00
_cell.angle_beta   90.00
_cell.angle_gamma   90.00
#
_symmetry.space_group_name_H-M   'P 1'
#
loop_
_entity.id
_entity.type
_entity.pdbx_description
1 polymer ?
#
loop_
_entity_poly.entity_id
_entity_poly.type
_entity_poly.pdbx_seq_one_letter_code
_entity_poly.pdbx_strand_id
1 'polypeptide(L)'
;MLKAIMAIMSFSIVGIIGYHYVDFVDEGSLFSSTTLASVQEIEHLEYEESVIFQENKENQTLEVLSLQHKYLNNVTGWGGADTVDLRNLKTSDEWKELKSSVNWMKTEGFGPSKVRNDMENANALMILVEREDDRTALKYLHRIFHDLDVTLNEVTEDEGETNIWGVTQALGNNREIRRINNYLKQNF
;
A
#
# COMPACT_ATOMS: atom_id res chain seq x y z
N MET A 1 -21.51 -12.28 33.61
CA MET A 1 -20.67 -12.68 32.45
C MET A 1 -20.47 -11.55 31.43
N LEU A 2 -21.52 -10.82 31.00
CA LEU A 2 -21.39 -9.75 30.01
C LEU A 2 -20.45 -8.58 30.40
N LYS A 3 -20.37 -8.25 31.70
CA LYS A 3 -19.50 -7.18 32.23
C LYS A 3 -18.01 -7.52 32.23
N ALA A 4 -17.65 -8.81 32.24
CA ALA A 4 -16.25 -9.25 32.22
C ALA A 4 -15.66 -9.26 30.80
N ILE A 5 -16.50 -9.55 29.79
CA ILE A 5 -16.10 -9.53 28.37
C ILE A 5 -15.91 -8.10 27.85
N MET A 6 -16.74 -7.14 28.28
CA MET A 6 -16.55 -5.72 27.94
C MET A 6 -15.30 -5.10 28.58
N ALA A 7 -14.90 -5.53 29.78
CA ALA A 7 -13.70 -5.01 30.42
C ALA A 7 -12.41 -5.45 29.69
N ILE A 8 -12.39 -6.64 29.09
CA ILE A 8 -11.23 -7.14 28.34
C ILE A 8 -11.12 -6.46 26.97
N MET A 9 -12.24 -6.21 26.27
CA MET A 9 -12.20 -5.50 24.98
C MET A 9 -11.81 -4.02 25.09
N SER A 10 -12.12 -3.35 26.21
CA SER A 10 -11.69 -1.97 26.44
C SER A 10 -10.20 -1.84 26.76
N PHE A 11 -9.58 -2.87 27.35
CA PHE A 11 -8.12 -2.88 27.59
C PHE A 11 -7.31 -3.11 26.32
N SER A 12 -7.84 -3.85 25.33
CA SER A 12 -7.18 -4.07 24.04
C SER A 12 -7.06 -2.78 23.23
N ILE A 13 -8.10 -1.93 23.24
CA ILE A 13 -8.13 -0.69 22.46
C ILE A 13 -7.24 0.39 23.09
N VAL A 14 -7.19 0.49 24.43
CA VAL A 14 -6.32 1.44 25.12
C VAL A 14 -4.84 1.05 25.00
N GLY A 15 -4.52 -0.25 24.95
CA GLY A 15 -3.16 -0.72 24.69
C GLY A 15 -2.64 -0.37 23.28
N ILE A 16 -3.51 -0.47 22.27
CA ILE A 16 -3.19 -0.10 20.88
C ILE A 16 -2.97 1.41 20.75
N ILE A 17 -3.83 2.23 21.38
CA ILE A 17 -3.66 3.70 21.39
C ILE A 17 -2.40 4.11 22.16
N GLY A 18 -2.06 3.42 23.26
CA GLY A 18 -0.83 3.67 24.01
C GLY A 18 0.44 3.32 23.24
N TYR A 19 0.45 2.20 22.50
CA TYR A 19 1.55 1.82 21.63
C TYR A 19 1.79 2.85 20.52
N HIS A 20 0.72 3.30 19.84
CA HIS A 20 0.82 4.35 18.82
C HIS A 20 1.20 5.73 19.38
N TYR A 21 0.89 6.04 20.65
CA TYR A 21 1.33 7.28 21.29
C TYR A 21 2.83 7.27 21.62
N VAL A 22 3.40 6.11 21.96
CA VAL A 22 4.85 5.97 22.17
C VAL A 22 5.60 6.05 20.84
N ASP A 23 5.12 5.38 19.78
CA ASP A 23 5.69 5.50 18.43
C ASP A 23 5.62 6.95 17.90
N PHE A 24 4.52 7.66 18.16
CA PHE A 24 4.35 9.07 17.75
C PHE A 24 5.29 10.04 18.50
N VAL A 25 5.62 9.76 19.77
CA VAL A 25 6.51 10.61 20.57
C VAL A 25 8.00 10.33 20.25
N ASP A 26 8.36 9.09 19.91
CA ASP A 26 9.70 8.74 19.44
C ASP A 26 10.02 9.29 18.04
N GLU A 27 9.04 9.38 17.13
CA GLU A 27 9.20 10.04 15.83
C GLU A 27 9.24 11.58 15.92
N GLY A 28 8.80 12.15 17.06
CA GLY A 28 8.53 13.59 17.21
C GLY A 28 9.63 14.42 17.90
N SER A 29 10.68 13.81 18.47
CA SER A 29 11.66 14.57 19.25
C SER A 29 13.06 13.96 19.21
N LEU A 30 13.86 14.41 18.23
CA LEU A 30 15.33 14.60 18.25
C LEU A 30 15.88 14.19 16.88
N PHE A 31 16.20 15.15 16.01
CA PHE A 31 17.47 15.21 15.27
C PHE A 31 17.55 16.55 14.54
N SER A 32 18.30 17.48 15.12
CA SER A 32 18.80 18.67 14.43
C SER A 32 20.27 18.45 14.09
N SER A 33 20.60 18.73 12.83
CA SER A 33 21.93 18.91 12.23
C SER A 33 22.65 17.67 11.67
N THR A 34 22.68 17.63 10.33
CA THR A 34 23.68 16.97 9.46
C THR A 34 23.79 15.44 9.50
N THR A 35 22.69 14.75 9.25
CA THR A 35 22.77 13.46 8.54
C THR A 35 22.78 13.80 7.05
N LEU A 36 23.85 13.44 6.32
CA LEU A 36 23.72 13.27 4.87
C LEU A 36 22.44 12.45 4.66
N ALA A 37 21.46 13.00 3.97
CA ALA A 37 20.26 12.26 3.61
C ALA A 37 20.74 11.00 2.88
N SER A 38 20.68 9.85 3.56
CA SER A 38 20.75 8.58 2.87
C SER A 38 19.61 8.62 1.88
N VAL A 39 19.93 8.72 0.59
CA VAL A 39 18.93 8.54 -0.47
C VAL A 39 18.26 7.22 -0.13
N GLN A 40 16.98 7.28 0.21
CA GLN A 40 16.23 6.08 0.58
C GLN A 40 16.07 5.29 -0.71
N GLU A 41 17.01 4.38 -0.98
CA GLU A 41 16.94 3.54 -2.17
C GLU A 41 15.90 2.44 -1.93
N ILE A 42 15.00 2.25 -2.91
CA ILE A 42 14.05 1.15 -2.87
C ILE A 42 14.81 -0.11 -3.25
N GLU A 43 15.12 -0.93 -2.25
CA GLU A 43 15.76 -2.22 -2.45
C GLU A 43 14.69 -3.27 -2.78
N HIS A 44 14.72 -3.77 -4.03
CA HIS A 44 13.94 -4.94 -4.40
C HIS A 44 14.70 -6.20 -4.04
N LEU A 45 14.07 -7.08 -3.27
CA LEU A 45 14.65 -8.36 -2.91
C LEU A 45 14.35 -9.38 -4.01
N GLU A 46 15.31 -10.26 -4.28
CA GLU A 46 15.12 -11.37 -5.20
C GLU A 46 14.32 -12.48 -4.52
N TYR A 47 13.23 -12.90 -5.17
CA TYR A 47 12.37 -13.99 -4.72
C TYR A 47 12.12 -14.94 -5.89
N GLU A 48 12.07 -16.23 -5.61
CA GLU A 48 11.68 -17.24 -6.62
C GLU A 48 10.17 -17.19 -6.87
N GLU A 49 9.39 -17.19 -5.77
CA GLU A 49 7.94 -17.24 -5.82
C GLU A 49 7.32 -15.86 -6.10
N SER A 50 6.30 -15.85 -6.97
CA SER A 50 5.58 -14.62 -7.32
C SER A 50 4.72 -14.11 -6.16
N VAL A 51 3.90 -14.98 -5.58
CA VAL A 51 2.96 -14.64 -4.50
C VAL A 51 2.96 -15.76 -3.48
N ILE A 52 3.19 -15.40 -2.22
CA ILE A 52 2.98 -16.24 -1.06
C ILE A 52 2.10 -15.46 -0.11
N PHE A 53 1.07 -16.09 0.44
CA PHE A 53 0.31 -15.54 1.57
C PHE A 53 0.89 -16.00 2.90
N GLN A 54 0.79 -15.17 3.93
CA GLN A 54 1.04 -15.62 5.29
C GLN A 54 0.03 -16.69 5.69
N GLU A 55 0.42 -17.55 6.63
CA GLU A 55 -0.39 -18.70 7.04
C GLU A 55 -1.79 -18.25 7.52
N ASN A 56 -2.84 -18.81 6.91
CA ASN A 56 -4.24 -18.49 7.18
C ASN A 56 -4.63 -17.01 6.91
N LYS A 57 -3.90 -16.30 6.05
CA LYS A 57 -4.14 -14.88 5.73
C LYS A 57 -4.63 -14.59 4.32
N GLU A 58 -4.71 -15.60 3.45
CA GLU A 58 -5.12 -15.44 2.05
C GLU A 58 -6.45 -14.68 1.90
N ASN A 59 -7.56 -15.22 2.43
CA ASN A 59 -8.87 -14.57 2.32
C ASN A 59 -8.89 -13.13 2.85
N GLN A 60 -8.24 -12.89 3.99
CA GLN A 60 -8.17 -11.55 4.58
C GLN A 60 -7.34 -10.59 3.69
N THR A 61 -6.25 -11.08 3.12
CA THR A 61 -5.37 -10.29 2.24
C THR A 61 -6.10 -9.92 0.96
N LEU A 62 -6.83 -10.88 0.39
CA LEU A 62 -7.66 -10.70 -0.79
C LEU A 62 -8.80 -9.69 -0.55
N GLU A 63 -9.46 -9.74 0.60
CA GLU A 63 -10.50 -8.77 0.98
C GLU A 63 -9.93 -7.35 1.13
N VAL A 64 -8.80 -7.21 1.83
CA VAL A 64 -8.11 -5.92 1.99
C VAL A 64 -7.68 -5.37 0.64
N LEU A 65 -7.11 -6.21 -0.22
CA LEU A 65 -6.69 -5.83 -1.57
C LEU A 65 -7.86 -5.29 -2.40
N SER A 66 -8.99 -6.01 -2.41
CA SER A 66 -10.19 -5.59 -3.15
C SER A 66 -10.79 -4.29 -2.60
N LEU A 67 -10.85 -4.14 -1.28
CA LEU A 67 -11.32 -2.91 -0.63
C LEU A 67 -10.48 -1.69 -1.06
N GLN A 68 -9.15 -1.84 -1.03
CA GLN A 68 -8.23 -0.77 -1.40
C GLN A 68 -8.21 -0.48 -2.90
N HIS A 69 -8.33 -1.49 -3.75
CA HIS A 69 -8.54 -1.28 -5.19
C HIS A 69 -9.81 -0.48 -5.43
N LYS A 70 -10.94 -0.83 -4.79
CA LYS A 70 -12.20 -0.09 -4.92
C LYS A 70 -12.06 1.38 -4.48
N TYR A 71 -11.35 1.64 -3.39
CA TYR A 71 -11.04 3.01 -2.97
C TYR A 71 -10.25 3.76 -4.05
N LEU A 72 -9.15 3.18 -4.54
CA LEU A 72 -8.33 3.79 -5.59
C LEU A 72 -9.12 3.99 -6.89
N ASN A 73 -10.06 3.12 -7.22
CA ASN A 73 -10.96 3.26 -8.35
C ASN A 73 -11.88 4.48 -8.19
N ASN A 74 -12.41 4.73 -7.00
CA ASN A 74 -13.21 5.92 -6.72
C ASN A 74 -12.38 7.22 -6.84
N VAL A 75 -11.11 7.16 -6.46
CA VAL A 75 -10.20 8.32 -6.50
C VAL A 75 -9.71 8.61 -7.93
N THR A 76 -9.39 7.56 -8.69
CA THR A 76 -8.61 7.69 -9.92
C THR A 76 -9.33 7.22 -11.19
N GLY A 77 -10.44 6.50 -11.06
CA GLY A 77 -11.22 5.97 -12.17
C GLY A 77 -11.71 7.05 -13.13
N TRP A 78 -11.85 6.68 -14.42
CA TRP A 78 -12.33 7.57 -15.48
C TRP A 78 -11.56 8.90 -15.62
N GLY A 79 -10.26 8.90 -15.30
CA GLY A 79 -9.42 10.09 -15.34
C GLY A 79 -9.40 10.90 -14.04
N GLY A 80 -10.02 10.41 -12.96
CA GLY A 80 -10.06 11.07 -11.65
C GLY A 80 -8.69 11.42 -11.07
N ALA A 81 -7.65 10.66 -11.43
CA ALA A 81 -6.27 10.94 -11.01
C ALA A 81 -5.78 12.32 -11.49
N ASP A 82 -6.32 12.87 -12.58
CA ASP A 82 -5.93 14.18 -13.11
C ASP A 82 -6.69 15.34 -12.45
N THR A 83 -7.83 15.06 -11.81
CA THR A 83 -8.73 16.08 -11.25
C THR A 83 -8.88 16.04 -9.74
N VAL A 84 -8.45 14.96 -9.07
CA VAL A 84 -8.57 14.82 -7.61
C VAL A 84 -7.82 15.95 -6.89
N ASP A 85 -8.43 16.48 -5.82
CA ASP A 85 -7.76 17.41 -4.91
C ASP A 85 -6.83 16.62 -3.99
N LEU A 86 -5.54 16.62 -4.33
CA LEU A 86 -4.50 15.87 -3.62
C LEU A 86 -4.32 16.32 -2.17
N ARG A 87 -4.64 17.59 -1.85
CA ARG A 87 -4.55 18.07 -0.47
C ARG A 87 -5.62 17.43 0.40
N ASN A 88 -6.85 17.33 -0.09
CA ASN A 88 -7.92 16.67 0.64
C ASN A 88 -7.67 15.16 0.71
N LEU A 89 -7.24 14.56 -0.41
CA LEU A 89 -6.90 13.14 -0.51
C LEU A 89 -5.91 12.73 0.57
N LYS A 90 -4.74 13.38 0.66
CA LYS A 90 -3.66 12.97 1.58
C LYS A 90 -3.99 13.17 3.07
N THR A 91 -5.01 13.96 3.38
CA THR A 91 -5.50 14.15 4.75
C THR A 91 -6.70 13.28 5.11
N SER A 92 -7.30 12.60 4.12
CA SER A 92 -8.50 11.80 4.31
C SER A 92 -8.20 10.55 5.15
N ASP A 93 -9.22 10.06 5.85
CA ASP A 93 -9.06 8.86 6.68
C ASP A 93 -8.90 7.61 5.82
N GLU A 94 -9.51 7.57 4.63
CA GLU A 94 -9.34 6.50 3.65
C GLU A 94 -7.92 6.43 3.10
N TRP A 95 -7.23 7.57 2.92
CA TRP A 95 -5.83 7.56 2.51
C TRP A 95 -4.92 7.00 3.62
N LYS A 96 -5.18 7.36 4.88
CA LYS A 96 -4.47 6.79 6.03
C LYS A 96 -4.75 5.29 6.17
N GLU A 97 -5.98 4.86 5.89
CA GLU A 97 -6.36 3.44 5.87
C GLU A 97 -5.59 2.70 4.78
N LEU A 98 -5.51 3.24 3.56
CA LEU A 98 -4.71 2.66 2.48
C LEU A 98 -3.25 2.47 2.89
N LYS A 99 -2.63 3.47 3.56
CA LYS A 99 -1.24 3.34 4.07
C LYS A 99 -1.12 2.18 5.06
N SER A 100 -2.05 2.11 6.00
CA SER A 100 -2.10 1.03 6.99
C SER A 100 -2.26 -0.33 6.32
N SER A 101 -3.14 -0.43 5.31
CA SER A 101 -3.37 -1.64 4.53
C SER A 101 -2.15 -2.06 3.72
N VAL A 102 -1.42 -1.14 3.07
CA VAL A 102 -0.16 -1.45 2.37
C VAL A 102 0.85 -2.03 3.35
N ASN A 103 1.03 -1.39 4.50
CA ASN A 103 1.96 -1.87 5.52
C ASN A 103 1.54 -3.24 6.06
N TRP A 104 0.25 -3.42 6.39
CA TRP A 104 -0.28 -4.68 6.87
C TRP A 104 -0.15 -5.80 5.83
N MET A 105 -0.45 -5.56 4.55
CA MET A 105 -0.26 -6.57 3.49
C MET A 105 1.21 -6.94 3.35
N LYS A 106 2.12 -5.99 3.51
CA LYS A 106 3.56 -6.26 3.46
C LYS A 106 4.06 -7.15 4.60
N THR A 107 3.60 -6.89 5.83
CA THR A 107 4.13 -7.55 7.03
C THR A 107 3.33 -8.80 7.44
N GLU A 108 2.01 -8.73 7.33
CA GLU A 108 1.06 -9.71 7.86
C GLU A 108 0.20 -10.41 6.79
N GLY A 109 0.01 -9.81 5.62
CA GLY A 109 -0.81 -10.40 4.54
C GLY A 109 -0.01 -11.37 3.65
N PHE A 110 1.05 -10.86 3.04
CA PHE A 110 1.91 -11.60 2.13
C PHE A 110 3.17 -12.14 2.83
N GLY A 111 3.50 -13.39 2.52
CA GLY A 111 4.77 -14.02 2.85
C GLY A 111 5.91 -13.55 1.93
N PRO A 112 7.16 -14.00 2.19
CA PRO A 112 8.34 -13.59 1.44
C PRO A 112 8.27 -14.05 -0.03
N SER A 113 7.88 -13.13 -0.92
CA SER A 113 7.67 -13.36 -2.36
C SER A 113 7.72 -12.03 -3.12
N LYS A 114 7.73 -12.08 -4.46
CA LYS A 114 7.84 -10.87 -5.31
C LYS A 114 6.75 -9.82 -5.03
N VAL A 115 5.56 -10.22 -4.58
CA VAL A 115 4.48 -9.28 -4.22
C VAL A 115 4.86 -8.35 -3.05
N ARG A 116 5.86 -8.70 -2.23
CA ARG A 116 6.40 -7.75 -1.23
C ARG A 116 7.10 -6.56 -1.88
N ASN A 117 7.79 -6.78 -3.02
CA ASN A 117 8.37 -5.67 -3.78
C ASN A 117 7.26 -4.77 -4.36
N ASP A 118 6.08 -5.32 -4.66
CA ASP A 118 4.91 -4.53 -5.04
C ASP A 118 4.40 -3.65 -3.90
N MET A 119 4.38 -4.17 -2.67
CA MET A 119 4.01 -3.37 -1.50
C MET A 119 5.07 -2.30 -1.16
N GLU A 120 6.36 -2.59 -1.36
CA GLU A 120 7.40 -1.55 -1.22
C GLU A 120 7.26 -0.47 -2.28
N ASN A 121 7.01 -0.85 -3.54
CA ASN A 121 6.71 0.11 -4.60
C ASN A 121 5.47 0.95 -4.26
N ALA A 122 4.38 0.32 -3.79
CA ALA A 122 3.17 1.02 -3.38
C ALA A 122 3.48 2.06 -2.29
N ASN A 123 4.23 1.69 -1.25
CA ASN A 123 4.61 2.60 -0.18
C ASN A 123 5.44 3.79 -0.70
N ALA A 124 6.41 3.55 -1.57
CA ALA A 124 7.21 4.62 -2.18
C ALA A 124 6.36 5.56 -3.05
N LEU A 125 5.44 5.01 -3.84
CA LEU A 125 4.51 5.80 -4.66
C LEU A 125 3.60 6.67 -3.79
N MET A 126 3.12 6.16 -2.65
CA MET A 126 2.32 6.95 -1.71
C MET A 126 3.12 8.14 -1.15
N ILE A 127 4.40 7.94 -0.82
CA ILE A 127 5.28 9.01 -0.35
C ILE A 127 5.46 10.10 -1.43
N LEU A 128 5.60 9.72 -2.70
CA LEU A 128 5.66 10.69 -3.81
C LEU A 128 4.37 11.49 -3.96
N VAL A 129 3.21 10.83 -3.81
CA VAL A 129 1.91 11.53 -3.79
C VAL A 129 1.84 12.53 -2.64
N GLU A 130 2.32 12.17 -1.46
CA GLU A 130 2.22 13.02 -0.26
C GLU A 130 3.14 14.24 -0.31
N ARG A 131 4.40 14.03 -0.76
CA ARG A 131 5.47 15.03 -0.71
C ARG A 131 5.48 15.92 -1.95
N GLU A 132 5.27 15.34 -3.12
CA GLU A 132 5.46 16.00 -4.41
C GLU A 132 4.13 16.21 -5.16
N ASP A 133 3.00 15.85 -4.56
CA ASP A 133 1.67 15.89 -5.19
C ASP A 133 1.67 15.14 -6.56
N ASP A 134 2.43 14.03 -6.64
CA ASP A 134 2.69 13.33 -7.89
C ASP A 134 1.52 12.45 -8.36
N ARG A 135 0.79 12.94 -9.36
CA ARG A 135 -0.35 12.22 -9.98
C ARG A 135 0.08 10.99 -10.77
N THR A 136 1.30 10.96 -11.30
CA THR A 136 1.85 9.77 -11.96
C THR A 136 2.08 8.66 -10.93
N ALA A 137 2.59 9.01 -9.75
CA ALA A 137 2.73 8.07 -8.65
C ALA A 137 1.36 7.50 -8.23
N LEU A 138 0.34 8.36 -8.10
CA LEU A 138 -1.03 7.93 -7.80
C LEU A 138 -1.60 6.97 -8.84
N LYS A 139 -1.33 7.21 -10.14
CA LYS A 139 -1.73 6.31 -11.22
C LYS A 139 -1.03 4.95 -11.12
N TYR A 140 0.26 4.92 -10.83
CA TYR A 140 0.99 3.66 -10.65
C TYR A 140 0.53 2.90 -9.41
N LEU A 141 0.22 3.60 -8.32
CA LEU A 141 -0.34 3.00 -7.12
C LEU A 141 -1.66 2.31 -7.42
N HIS A 142 -2.58 2.97 -8.12
CA HIS A 142 -3.83 2.35 -8.56
C HIS A 142 -3.57 1.09 -9.42
N ARG A 143 -2.66 1.16 -10.40
CA ARG A 143 -2.39 0.03 -11.29
C ARG A 143 -1.81 -1.18 -10.58
N ILE A 144 -0.96 -1.00 -9.56
CA ILE A 144 -0.46 -2.11 -8.74
C ILE A 144 -1.63 -2.83 -8.07
N PHE A 145 -2.52 -2.08 -7.41
CA PHE A 145 -3.67 -2.65 -6.73
C PHE A 145 -4.65 -3.31 -7.71
N HIS A 146 -4.90 -2.68 -8.85
CA HIS A 146 -5.76 -3.25 -9.88
C HIS A 146 -5.22 -4.57 -10.44
N ASP A 147 -3.95 -4.59 -10.88
CA ASP A 147 -3.34 -5.78 -11.46
C ASP A 147 -3.34 -6.95 -10.46
N LEU A 148 -3.03 -6.66 -9.18
CA LEU A 148 -3.08 -7.67 -8.12
C LEU A 148 -4.50 -8.12 -7.83
N ASP A 149 -5.47 -7.22 -7.69
CA ASP A 149 -6.86 -7.56 -7.37
C ASP A 149 -7.49 -8.39 -8.49
N VAL A 150 -7.41 -7.93 -9.73
CA VAL A 150 -7.95 -8.65 -10.89
C VAL A 150 -7.34 -10.05 -11.00
N THR A 151 -6.04 -10.19 -10.77
CA THR A 151 -5.38 -11.49 -10.93
C THR A 151 -5.62 -12.42 -9.74
N LEU A 152 -5.59 -11.91 -8.50
CA LEU A 152 -5.65 -12.73 -7.28
C LEU A 152 -7.07 -12.97 -6.76
N ASN A 153 -7.98 -12.03 -6.97
CA ASN A 153 -9.41 -12.21 -6.67
C ASN A 153 -10.21 -12.75 -7.86
N GLU A 154 -9.54 -13.05 -8.98
CA GLU A 154 -10.16 -13.57 -10.20
C GLU A 154 -11.34 -12.72 -10.71
N VAL A 155 -11.22 -11.39 -10.57
CA VAL A 155 -12.27 -10.44 -10.95
C VAL A 155 -12.64 -10.63 -12.43
N THR A 156 -13.93 -10.83 -12.68
CA THR A 156 -14.47 -11.05 -14.02
C THR A 156 -14.92 -9.74 -14.69
N GLU A 157 -15.10 -9.76 -16.01
CA GLU A 157 -15.59 -8.59 -16.77
C GLU A 157 -16.99 -8.13 -16.31
N ASP A 158 -17.80 -9.04 -15.76
CA ASP A 158 -19.11 -8.72 -15.18
C ASP A 158 -18.99 -7.98 -13.84
N GLU A 159 -17.85 -8.10 -13.16
CA GLU A 159 -17.58 -7.51 -11.84
C GLU A 159 -16.78 -6.20 -11.94
N GLY A 160 -16.01 -6.02 -13.02
CA GLY A 160 -15.24 -4.79 -13.23
C GLY A 160 -14.35 -4.78 -14.47
N GLU A 161 -13.50 -3.76 -14.53
CA GLU A 161 -12.41 -3.66 -15.51
C GLU A 161 -11.36 -4.74 -15.22
N THR A 162 -10.99 -5.52 -16.23
CA THR A 162 -10.06 -6.67 -16.10
C THR A 162 -8.75 -6.47 -16.87
N ASN A 163 -8.57 -5.32 -17.51
CA ASN A 163 -7.37 -5.02 -18.26
C ASN A 163 -6.13 -4.87 -17.37
N ILE A 164 -5.23 -5.85 -17.44
CA ILE A 164 -3.94 -5.84 -16.74
C ILE A 164 -2.92 -4.92 -17.44
N TRP A 165 -2.32 -4.00 -16.69
CA TRP A 165 -1.20 -3.17 -17.18
C TRP A 165 0.15 -3.90 -17.11
N GLY A 166 0.27 -4.84 -16.18
CA GLY A 166 1.45 -5.66 -15.96
C GLY A 166 2.56 -4.92 -15.24
N VAL A 167 2.20 -4.02 -14.32
CA VAL A 167 3.14 -3.17 -13.59
C VAL A 167 3.73 -3.81 -12.33
N THR A 168 3.14 -4.93 -11.88
CA THR A 168 3.53 -5.62 -10.65
C THR A 168 4.79 -6.47 -10.84
N GLN A 169 5.67 -6.52 -9.84
CA GLN A 169 6.84 -7.39 -9.78
C GLN A 169 6.42 -8.87 -9.73
N ALA A 170 5.31 -9.17 -9.05
CA ALA A 170 4.83 -10.54 -8.88
C ALA A 170 4.26 -11.16 -10.16
N LEU A 171 3.44 -10.42 -10.90
CA LEU A 171 2.56 -10.95 -11.95
C LEU A 171 2.67 -10.17 -13.27
N GLY A 172 3.41 -9.07 -13.29
CA GLY A 172 3.53 -8.18 -14.43
C GLY A 172 4.57 -8.62 -15.46
N ASN A 173 4.84 -7.72 -16.40
CA ASN A 173 5.79 -7.96 -17.47
C ASN A 173 7.05 -7.11 -17.29
N ASN A 174 8.19 -7.64 -17.73
CA ASN A 174 9.50 -7.02 -17.56
C ASN A 174 9.60 -5.58 -18.09
N ARG A 175 8.81 -5.21 -19.11
CA ARG A 175 8.85 -3.86 -19.68
C ARG A 175 8.23 -2.85 -18.72
N GLU A 176 7.03 -3.11 -18.24
CA GLU A 176 6.32 -2.18 -17.35
C GLU A 176 6.89 -2.20 -15.93
N ILE A 177 7.37 -3.36 -15.45
CA ILE A 177 8.17 -3.47 -14.21
C ILE A 177 9.38 -2.52 -14.26
N ARG A 178 10.19 -2.59 -15.32
CA ARG A 178 11.35 -1.69 -15.48
C ARG A 178 10.93 -0.22 -15.55
N ARG A 179 9.77 0.06 -16.13
CA ARG A 179 9.26 1.43 -16.25
C ARG A 179 8.95 2.03 -14.88
N ILE A 180 8.23 1.29 -14.01
CA ILE A 180 7.99 1.73 -12.63
C ILE A 180 9.30 1.84 -11.86
N ASN A 181 10.18 0.83 -11.93
CA ASN A 181 11.44 0.86 -11.17
C ASN A 181 12.31 2.06 -11.58
N ASN A 182 12.39 2.37 -12.88
CA ASN A 182 13.10 3.56 -13.35
C ASN A 182 12.44 4.85 -12.91
N TYR A 183 11.10 4.91 -12.93
CA TYR A 183 10.36 6.06 -12.44
C TYR A 183 10.63 6.30 -10.96
N LEU A 184 10.53 5.28 -10.12
CA LEU A 184 10.83 5.38 -8.69
C LEU A 184 12.28 5.79 -8.43
N LYS A 185 13.25 5.16 -9.12
CA LYS A 185 14.67 5.52 -9.02
C LYS A 185 14.98 6.99 -9.34
N GLN A 186 14.17 7.63 -10.19
CA GLN A 186 14.38 9.01 -10.61
C GLN A 186 13.70 10.03 -9.71
N ASN A 187 12.65 9.63 -8.99
CA ASN A 187 11.75 10.57 -8.31
C ASN A 187 11.68 10.38 -6.79
N PHE A 188 12.10 9.23 -6.25
CA PHE A 188 12.11 8.89 -4.82
C PHE A 188 13.50 9.11 -4.20
#